data_AF-A0A817PBL2-F1
#
_entry.id   AF-A0A817PBL2-F1
#
_cell.length_a   1.000
_cell.length_b   1.000
_cell.length_c   1.000
_cell.angle_alpha   90.00
_cell.angle_beta   90.00
_cell.angle_gamma   90.00
#
_symmetry.space_group_name_H-M   'P 1'
#
loop_
_entity.id
_entity.type
_entity.pdbx_description
1 polymer ?
#
loop_
_entity_poly.entity_id
_entity_poly.type
_entity_poly.pdbx_seq_one_letter_code
_entity_poly.pdbx_strand_id
1 'polypeptide(L)' 'MAISIQKHQLAFDIMKITLKMEQMIEHAPNSKLYNMSNVDYTRFMALNKRKCEMIDELKTLMNNDGDL' A
#
# COMPACT_ATOMS: atom_id res chain seq x y z
N MET A 1 -18.42 -15.41 5.72
CA MET A 1 -17.97 -15.59 4.32
C MET A 1 -17.59 -14.27 3.63
N ALA A 2 -18.43 -13.22 3.70
CA ALA A 2 -18.12 -11.91 3.08
C ALA A 2 -16.88 -11.20 3.65
N ILE A 3 -16.66 -11.25 4.97
CA ILE A 3 -15.49 -10.63 5.64
C ILE A 3 -14.17 -11.27 5.17
N SER A 4 -14.15 -12.59 4.99
CA SER A 4 -12.99 -13.30 4.46
C SER A 4 -12.64 -12.84 3.04
N ILE A 5 -13.64 -12.66 2.16
CA ILE A 5 -13.41 -12.14 0.80
C ILE A 5 -12.87 -10.70 0.85
N GLN A 6 -13.41 -9.85 1.72
CA GLN A 6 -12.93 -8.47 1.90
C GLN A 6 -11.46 -8.42 2.38
N LYS A 7 -11.07 -9.30 3.32
CA LYS A 7 -9.67 -9.41 3.77
C LYS A 7 -8.72 -9.79 2.64
N HIS A 8 -9.08 -10.81 1.85
CA HIS A 8 -8.26 -11.26 0.72
C HIS A 8 -8.13 -10.17 -0.35
N GLN A 9 -9.22 -9.46 -0.66
CA GLN A 9 -9.22 -8.37 -1.61
C GLN A 9 -8.32 -7.21 -1.13
N LEU A 10 -8.44 -6.82 0.14
CA LEU A 10 -7.66 -5.75 0.72
C LEU A 10 -6.15 -6.09 0.77
N ALA A 11 -5.81 -7.33 1.14
CA ALA A 11 -4.44 -7.82 1.09
C ALA A 11 -3.85 -7.80 -0.34
N PHE A 12 -4.65 -8.19 -1.34
CA PHE A 12 -4.25 -8.17 -2.74
C PHE A 12 -4.01 -6.74 -3.25
N ASP A 13 -4.85 -5.79 -2.85
CA ASP A 13 -4.69 -4.39 -3.26
C ASP A 13 -3.50 -3.71 -2.56
N ILE A 14 -3.19 -4.06 -1.31
CA ILE A 14 -1.94 -3.66 -0.63
C ILE A 14 -0.72 -4.17 -1.41
N MET A 15 -0.74 -5.42 -1.87
CA MET A 15 0.35 -6.01 -2.66
C MET A 15 0.55 -5.27 -3.99
N LYS A 16 -0.54 -4.95 -4.71
CA LYS A 16 -0.47 -4.15 -5.94
C LYS A 16 0.14 -2.78 -5.73
N ILE A 17 -0.23 -2.07 -4.65
CA ILE A 17 0.33 -0.75 -4.35
C ILE A 17 1.82 -0.88 -4.05
N THR A 18 2.22 -1.91 -3.30
CA THR A 18 3.63 -2.18 -2.97
C THR A 18 4.46 -2.41 -4.23
N LEU A 19 4.01 -3.29 -5.13
CA LEU A 19 4.66 -3.54 -6.42
C LEU A 19 4.80 -2.26 -7.26
N LYS A 20 3.75 -1.43 -7.29
CA LYS A 20 3.79 -0.15 -8.02
C LYS A 20 4.80 0.81 -7.41
N MET A 21 4.93 0.85 -6.09
CA MET A 21 5.93 1.67 -5.41
C MET A 21 7.35 1.18 -5.67
N GLU A 22 7.57 -0.15 -5.67
CA GLU A 22 8.86 -0.75 -6.00
C GLU A 22 9.30 -0.43 -7.42
N GLN A 23 8.39 -0.54 -8.40
CA GLN A 23 8.67 -0.13 -9.80
C GLN A 23 9.07 1.35 -9.89
N MET A 24 8.43 2.23 -9.11
CA MET A 24 8.79 3.65 -9.08
C MET A 24 10.19 3.89 -8.48
N ILE A 25 10.64 3.03 -7.57
CA ILE A 25 11.99 3.08 -6.98
C ILE A 25 13.02 2.44 -7.92
N GLU A 26 12.74 1.28 -8.50
CA GLU A 26 13.66 0.54 -9.36
C GLU A 26 13.98 1.30 -10.66
N HIS A 27 12.98 2.00 -11.21
CA HIS A 27 13.19 2.91 -12.34
C HIS A 27 13.77 4.27 -11.93
N ALA A 28 13.89 4.56 -10.64
CA ALA A 28 14.64 5.71 -10.16
C ALA A 28 16.10 5.29 -9.98
N PRO A 29 17.05 5.74 -10.84
CA PRO A 29 18.45 5.36 -10.69
C PRO A 29 18.91 5.64 -9.26
N ASN A 30 19.62 4.69 -8.65
CA ASN A 30 19.94 4.51 -7.21
C ASN A 30 20.37 5.75 -6.39
N SER A 31 20.56 6.92 -7.01
CA SER A 31 20.79 8.23 -6.39
C SER A 31 19.56 9.15 -6.34
N LYS A 32 18.39 8.72 -6.84
CA LYS A 32 17.24 9.62 -7.12
C LYS A 32 16.09 9.63 -6.12
N LEU A 33 16.11 8.95 -4.97
CA LEU A 33 15.13 9.32 -3.93
C LEU A 33 15.26 10.81 -3.56
N TYR A 34 16.48 11.36 -3.61
CA TYR A 34 16.76 12.80 -3.42
C TYR A 34 16.60 13.65 -4.69
N ASN A 35 16.56 13.04 -5.88
CA ASN A 35 16.45 13.70 -7.20
C ASN A 35 15.15 13.31 -7.94
N MET A 36 14.16 12.76 -7.23
CA MET A 36 12.82 12.55 -7.78
C MET A 36 12.25 13.92 -8.09
N SER A 37 11.53 14.05 -9.21
CA SER A 37 10.75 15.26 -9.42
C SER A 37 9.78 15.42 -8.25
N ASN A 38 9.48 16.66 -7.84
CA ASN A 38 8.51 16.92 -6.75
C ASN A 38 7.17 16.21 -7.00
N VAL A 39 6.80 16.00 -8.28
CA VAL A 39 5.60 15.27 -8.70
C VAL A 39 5.70 13.77 -8.41
N ASP A 40 6.82 13.14 -8.73
CA ASP A 40 7.04 11.71 -8.50
C ASP A 40 7.13 11.40 -7.01
N TYR A 41 7.80 12.26 -6.23
CA TYR A 41 7.88 12.14 -4.78
C TYR A 41 6.50 12.29 -4.13
N THR A 42 5.72 13.30 -4.54
CA THR A 42 4.35 13.50 -4.05
C THR A 42 3.47 12.30 -4.36
N ARG A 43 3.59 11.74 -5.57
CA ARG A 43 2.85 10.53 -5.98
C ARG A 43 3.27 9.31 -5.17
N PHE A 44 4.56 9.13 -4.91
CA PHE A 44 5.08 8.07 -4.06
C PHE A 44 4.53 8.17 -2.63
N MET A 45 4.56 9.37 -2.05
CA MET A 45 4.03 9.63 -0.70
C MET A 45 2.52 9.39 -0.63
N ALA A 46 1.76 9.79 -1.65
CA ALA A 46 0.32 9.52 -1.73
C ALA A 46 0.00 8.02 -1.79
N LEU A 47 0.78 7.25 -2.57
CA LEU A 47 0.64 5.78 -2.61
C LEU A 47 0.99 5.14 -1.28
N ASN A 48 2.07 5.60 -0.63
CA ASN A 48 2.48 5.08 0.67
C ASN A 48 1.43 5.37 1.76
N LYS A 49 0.86 6.59 1.76
CA LYS A 49 -0.24 6.94 2.65
C LYS A 49 -1.44 6.02 2.46
N ARG A 50 -1.88 5.82 1.22
CA ARG A 50 -3.00 4.92 0.89
C ARG A 50 -2.72 3.48 1.31
N LYS A 51 -1.49 3.00 1.14
CA LYS A 51 -1.07 1.67 1.62
C LYS A 51 -1.23 1.54 3.14
N CYS A 52 -0.82 2.56 3.90
CA CYS A 52 -0.97 2.55 5.36
C CYS A 52 -2.44 2.52 5.79
N GLU A 53 -3.29 3.34 5.18
CA GLU A 53 -4.74 3.36 5.44
C GLU A 53 -5.37 1.96 5.23
N MET A 54 -5.02 1.30 4.12
CA MET A 54 -5.51 -0.06 3.82
C MET A 54 -4.97 -1.13 4.79
N ILE A 55 -3.74 -0.98 5.28
CA ILE A 55 -3.19 -1.87 6.31
C ILE A 55 -3.95 -1.71 7.63
N ASP A 56 -4.31 -0.49 8.01
CA ASP A 56 -5.05 -0.24 9.24
C ASP A 56 -6.51 -0.73 9.13
N GLU A 57 -7.13 -0.61 7.96
CA GLU A 57 -8.40 -1.27 7.65
C GLU A 57 -8.29 -2.80 7.77
N LEU A 58 -7.22 -3.40 7.24
CA LEU A 58 -7.00 -4.84 7.31
C LEU A 58 -6.82 -5.31 8.76
N LYS A 59 -6.06 -4.57 9.58
CA LYS A 59 -5.90 -4.86 11.02
C LYS A 59 -7.24 -4.79 11.74
N THR A 60 -8.05 -3.78 11.43
CA THR A 60 -9.39 -3.62 12.02
C THR A 60 -10.28 -4.81 11.68
N LEU A 61 -10.29 -5.23 10.41
CA LEU A 61 -11.00 -6.43 9.98
C LEU A 61 -10.45 -7.70 10.63
N MET A 62 -9.14 -7.82 10.85
CA MET A 62 -8.55 -8.97 11.53
C MET A 62 -8.92 -9.03 13.03
N ASN A 63 -8.98 -7.88 13.70
CA ASN A 63 -9.31 -7.80 15.12
C ASN A 63 -10.80 -8.08 15.38
N ASN A 64 -11.69 -7.65 14.48
CA ASN A 64 -13.14 -7.88 14.60
C ASN A 64 -13.57 -9.34 14.33
N ASP A 65 -12.70 -10.20 13.81
CA ASP A 65 -12.98 -11.64 13.68
C ASP A 65 -12.66 -12.43 14.96
N GLY A 66 -12.13 -11.79 16.00
CA GLY A 66 -11.87 -12.41 17.32
C GLY A 66 -13.08 -12.39 18.28
N ASP A 67 -14.19 -11.77 17.90
CA ASP A 67 -15.38 -11.54 18.74
C ASP A 67 -16.59 -12.44 18.38
N LEU A 68 -16.38 -13.52 17.60
CA LEU A 68 -17.41 -14.52 17.25
C LEU A 68 -17.12 -15.89 17.87
#